data_AF-A0A9N9HSX3-F1
#
_entry.id   AF-A0A9N9HSX3-F1
#
_cell.length_a   1.000
_cell.length_b   1.000
_cell.length_c   1.000
_cell.angle_alpha   90.00
_cell.angle_beta   90.00
_cell.angle_gamma   90.00
#
_symmetry.space_group_name_H-M   'P 1'
#
loop_
_entity.id
_entity.type
_entity.pdbx_description
1 polymer ?
#
loop_
_entity_poly.entity_id
_entity_poly.type
_entity_poly.pdbx_seq_one_letter_code
_entity_poly.pdbx_strand_id
1 'polypeptide(L)'
;PFDKASFKMSADPNGIQVDPVSEENKVKAEEAKEAANKLFNGGLICVAAIAKYTEAINLNPNVAQYYANRSFAHIKTEAYGFAVEDAERAVKVDPTYVKVAKKNPSDTDVGKKLAECKKIVKQIEFEKAIEVDSHQKNIAETMDVDAIVVDPSYSGPKLADGQITKEFIAEMMESSHPCNVRINERFDTDNFSRTEDDVANAIVGNHETDDMNKVYGFEGEVKAKYSEQMFELFSETFTTLPLAHLINKKILVVHGGLFSRDDVTLDEIRKIDRIGKKQPDHGNPQLLPGRGPSKRGVGIQFGPDITESFLKRNNIDLLIRSHEVKENGYVVEHNGKCALINITPDLQLSYQTFEAV
;
A
#
# COMPACT_ATOMS: atom_id res chain seq x y z
N PRO A 1 63.21 -11.63 17.28
CA PRO A 1 63.08 -10.55 16.27
C PRO A 1 61.69 -10.60 15.63
N PHE A 2 60.72 -9.92 16.24
CA PHE A 2 59.46 -9.56 15.60
C PHE A 2 59.32 -8.05 15.80
N ASP A 3 59.42 -7.33 14.68
CA ASP A 3 59.44 -5.89 14.65
C ASP A 3 58.00 -5.34 14.76
N LYS A 4 57.81 -4.43 15.73
CA LYS A 4 56.56 -3.72 15.96
C LYS A 4 56.57 -2.46 15.10
N ALA A 5 56.06 -2.54 13.88
CA ALA A 5 55.70 -1.36 13.11
C ALA A 5 54.24 -1.00 13.39
N SER A 6 54.07 0.01 14.23
CA SER A 6 52.82 0.68 14.59
C SER A 6 52.11 1.30 13.39
N PHE A 7 50.90 0.83 13.08
CA PHE A 7 49.92 1.60 12.31
C PHE A 7 48.89 2.19 13.27
N LYS A 8 49.03 3.48 13.59
CA LYS A 8 48.03 4.22 14.37
C LYS A 8 46.80 4.45 13.47
N MET A 9 45.73 3.71 13.72
CA MET A 9 44.41 4.10 13.22
C MET A 9 43.92 5.29 14.06
N SER A 10 43.76 6.45 13.42
CA SER A 10 43.02 7.57 14.01
C SER A 10 41.53 7.24 13.96
N ALA A 11 40.96 6.92 15.12
CA ALA A 11 39.51 6.82 15.30
C ALA A 11 38.90 8.23 15.20
N ASP A 12 38.00 8.42 14.24
CA ASP A 12 37.08 9.56 14.20
C ASP A 12 36.10 9.44 15.39
N PRO A 13 35.83 10.51 16.16
CA PRO A 13 34.95 10.48 17.32
C PRO A 13 33.48 10.12 17.06
N ASN A 14 33.03 9.97 15.80
CA ASN A 14 31.62 9.70 15.47
C ASN A 14 31.30 8.27 15.04
N GLY A 15 32.24 7.32 15.11
CA GLY A 15 31.92 5.89 15.11
C GLY A 15 31.20 5.33 13.87
N ILE A 16 31.37 5.92 12.68
CA ILE A 16 30.93 5.30 11.43
C ILE A 16 32.13 4.51 10.87
N GLN A 17 32.04 3.18 10.87
CA GLN A 17 32.99 2.32 10.16
C GLN A 17 32.87 2.60 8.65
N VAL A 18 33.83 3.34 8.10
CA VAL A 18 33.96 3.52 6.66
C VAL A 18 34.68 2.30 6.13
N ASP A 19 33.93 1.33 5.62
CA ASP A 19 34.55 0.13 5.05
C ASP A 19 35.41 0.54 3.84
N PRO A 20 36.67 0.08 3.72
CA PRO A 20 37.49 0.41 2.57
C PRO A 20 36.90 -0.23 1.30
N VAL A 21 36.41 0.61 0.38
CA VAL A 21 35.82 0.20 -0.91
C VAL A 21 36.84 0.45 -2.03
N SER A 22 37.05 -0.54 -2.91
CA SER A 22 37.94 -0.40 -4.08
C SER A 22 37.41 0.63 -5.07
N GLU A 23 38.30 1.29 -5.83
CA GLU A 23 37.90 2.22 -6.88
C GLU A 23 37.02 1.54 -7.95
N GLU A 24 37.29 0.28 -8.27
CA GLU A 24 36.44 -0.51 -9.17
C GLU A 24 35.00 -0.65 -8.63
N ASN A 25 34.83 -0.96 -7.35
CA ASN A 25 33.51 -1.07 -6.73
C ASN A 25 32.81 0.28 -6.64
N LYS A 26 33.54 1.39 -6.46
CA LYS A 26 32.95 2.73 -6.50
C LYS A 26 32.38 3.05 -7.87
N VAL A 27 33.10 2.74 -8.95
CA VAL A 27 32.62 2.94 -10.33
C VAL A 27 31.38 2.09 -10.60
N LYS A 28 31.42 0.78 -10.28
CA LYS A 28 30.27 -0.12 -10.46
C LYS A 28 29.05 0.29 -9.63
N ALA A 29 29.28 0.78 -8.40
CA ALA A 29 28.19 1.28 -7.55
C ALA A 29 27.50 2.49 -8.19
N GLU A 30 28.28 3.38 -8.80
CA GLU A 30 27.75 4.57 -9.46
C GLU A 30 26.98 4.23 -10.74
N GLU A 31 27.48 3.28 -11.54
CA GLU A 31 26.76 2.72 -12.69
C GLU A 31 25.43 2.08 -12.28
N ALA A 32 25.42 1.29 -11.19
CA ALA A 32 24.21 0.69 -10.65
C ALA A 32 23.20 1.76 -10.17
N LYS A 33 23.68 2.83 -9.52
CA LYS A 33 22.85 3.99 -9.13
C LYS A 33 22.28 4.72 -10.35
N GLU A 34 23.05 4.91 -11.42
CA GLU A 34 22.54 5.55 -12.64
C GLU A 34 21.51 4.69 -13.35
N ALA A 35 21.73 3.38 -13.42
CA ALA A 35 20.73 2.43 -13.91
C ALA A 35 19.45 2.48 -13.06
N ALA A 36 19.57 2.55 -11.73
CA ALA A 36 18.45 2.71 -10.82
C ALA A 36 17.70 4.03 -11.07
N ASN A 37 18.40 5.16 -11.19
CA ASN A 37 17.81 6.46 -11.49
C ASN A 37 17.09 6.47 -12.84
N LYS A 38 17.64 5.79 -13.85
CA LYS A 38 17.02 5.66 -15.18
C LYS A 38 15.74 4.84 -15.12
N LEU A 39 15.74 3.74 -14.36
CA LEU A 39 14.52 2.96 -14.08
C LEU A 39 13.50 3.86 -13.38
N PHE A 40 13.92 4.50 -12.27
CA PHE A 40 13.07 5.35 -11.44
C PHE A 40 12.43 6.53 -12.20
N ASN A 41 13.21 7.27 -13.00
CA ASN A 41 12.73 8.42 -13.77
C ASN A 41 12.02 8.03 -15.07
N GLY A 42 12.25 6.83 -15.59
CA GLY A 42 11.61 6.33 -16.80
C GLY A 42 10.18 5.84 -16.59
N GLY A 43 9.59 6.04 -15.39
CA GLY A 43 8.32 5.45 -14.97
C GLY A 43 8.42 3.94 -14.65
N LEU A 44 9.62 3.37 -14.83
CA LEU A 44 9.92 1.94 -14.81
C LEU A 44 10.25 1.44 -13.38
N ILE A 45 9.75 0.24 -13.05
CA ILE A 45 9.62 -0.49 -11.78
C ILE A 45 10.41 0.12 -10.60
N CYS A 46 9.71 0.68 -9.60
CA CYS A 46 10.30 1.05 -8.32
C CYS A 46 10.99 -0.14 -7.63
N VAL A 47 10.47 -1.37 -7.76
CA VAL A 47 11.11 -2.64 -7.33
C VAL A 47 12.45 -2.94 -8.05
N ALA A 48 12.57 -2.71 -9.37
CA ALA A 48 13.82 -2.91 -10.09
C ALA A 48 14.83 -1.80 -9.77
N ALA A 49 14.34 -0.56 -9.59
CA ALA A 49 15.13 0.54 -9.07
C ALA A 49 15.63 0.20 -7.64
N ILE A 50 14.79 -0.35 -6.76
CA ILE A 50 15.18 -0.83 -5.42
C ILE A 50 16.28 -1.89 -5.54
N ALA A 51 16.15 -2.86 -6.45
CA ALA A 51 17.17 -3.89 -6.66
C ALA A 51 18.50 -3.28 -7.11
N LYS A 52 18.47 -2.32 -8.04
CA LYS A 52 19.68 -1.63 -8.52
C LYS A 52 20.29 -0.69 -7.48
N TYR A 53 19.49 0.01 -6.67
CA TYR A 53 20.02 0.74 -5.52
C TYR A 53 20.61 -0.20 -4.47
N THR A 54 20.03 -1.39 -4.27
CA THR A 54 20.58 -2.41 -3.37
C THR A 54 21.92 -2.94 -3.87
N GLU A 55 22.06 -3.15 -5.18
CA GLU A 55 23.34 -3.47 -5.82
C GLU A 55 24.37 -2.36 -5.56
N ALA A 56 24.01 -1.10 -5.76
CA ALA A 56 24.89 0.05 -5.48
C ALA A 56 25.33 0.10 -4.01
N ILE A 57 24.42 -0.14 -3.07
CA ILE A 57 24.71 -0.17 -1.62
C ILE A 57 25.64 -1.33 -1.26
N ASN A 58 25.43 -2.52 -1.84
CA ASN A 58 26.29 -3.68 -1.58
C ASN A 58 27.72 -3.46 -2.11
N LEU A 59 27.86 -2.73 -3.22
CA LEU A 59 29.15 -2.38 -3.80
C LEU A 59 29.85 -1.25 -3.02
N ASN A 60 29.09 -0.25 -2.57
CA ASN A 60 29.59 0.86 -1.80
C ASN A 60 28.57 1.34 -0.73
N PRO A 61 28.68 0.87 0.52
CA PRO A 61 27.70 1.15 1.56
C PRO A 61 27.89 2.53 2.20
N ASN A 62 28.92 3.30 1.81
CA ASN A 62 29.32 4.55 2.45
C ASN A 62 28.75 5.80 1.75
N VAL A 63 27.78 5.65 0.85
CA VAL A 63 27.18 6.76 0.09
C VAL A 63 25.73 6.98 0.53
N ALA A 64 25.47 8.08 1.23
CA ALA A 64 24.13 8.41 1.75
C ALA A 64 23.06 8.56 0.66
N GLN A 65 23.45 9.00 -0.54
CA GLN A 65 22.54 9.16 -1.68
C GLN A 65 21.84 7.87 -2.09
N TYR A 66 22.53 6.72 -1.99
CA TYR A 66 21.95 5.45 -2.44
C TYR A 66 20.78 5.05 -1.53
N TYR A 67 20.95 5.18 -0.22
CA TYR A 67 19.89 4.96 0.76
C TYR A 67 18.75 5.97 0.61
N ALA A 68 19.04 7.26 0.42
CA ALA A 68 18.00 8.28 0.25
C ALA A 68 17.13 8.04 -1.01
N ASN A 69 17.75 7.66 -2.12
CA ASN A 69 17.03 7.34 -3.35
C ASN A 69 16.22 6.04 -3.23
N ARG A 70 16.78 5.00 -2.57
CA ARG A 70 16.07 3.75 -2.30
C ARG A 70 14.90 3.93 -1.34
N SER A 71 15.05 4.75 -0.30
CA SER A 71 13.97 5.17 0.60
C SER A 71 12.79 5.75 -0.17
N PHE A 72 13.05 6.61 -1.17
CA PHE A 72 11.98 7.20 -1.98
C PHE A 72 11.29 6.17 -2.88
N ALA A 73 12.05 5.22 -3.44
CA ALA A 73 11.47 4.09 -4.16
C ALA A 73 10.64 3.17 -3.24
N HIS A 74 11.03 3.03 -1.97
CA HIS A 74 10.22 2.35 -0.96
C HIS A 74 8.92 3.08 -0.64
N ILE A 75 8.92 4.41 -0.54
CA ILE A 75 7.68 5.19 -0.36
C ILE A 75 6.73 4.99 -1.54
N LYS A 76 7.24 5.04 -2.78
CA LYS A 76 6.45 4.81 -3.99
C LYS A 76 5.87 3.40 -4.09
N THR A 77 6.41 2.45 -3.34
CA THR A 77 5.91 1.07 -3.23
C THR A 77 5.23 0.81 -1.89
N GLU A 78 4.96 1.86 -1.12
CA GLU A 78 4.28 1.81 0.18
C GLU A 78 5.01 0.92 1.22
N ALA A 79 6.30 0.69 1.02
CA ALA A 79 7.18 -0.03 1.91
C ALA A 79 7.76 0.93 2.98
N TYR A 80 6.90 1.57 3.78
CA TYR A 80 7.31 2.66 4.67
C TYR A 80 8.33 2.25 5.73
N GLY A 81 8.27 1.01 6.22
CA GLY A 81 9.25 0.48 7.16
C GLY A 81 10.67 0.54 6.60
N PHE A 82 10.86 0.04 5.38
CA PHE A 82 12.14 0.14 4.69
C PHE A 82 12.52 1.56 4.30
N ALA A 83 11.54 2.41 3.96
CA ALA A 83 11.80 3.81 3.71
C ALA A 83 12.39 4.52 4.95
N VAL A 84 11.84 4.25 6.14
CA VAL A 84 12.35 4.81 7.40
C VAL A 84 13.78 4.32 7.67
N GLU A 85 14.01 3.01 7.59
CA GLU A 85 15.34 2.42 7.82
C GLU A 85 16.41 3.01 6.90
N ASP A 86 16.10 3.14 5.61
CA ASP A 86 17.00 3.74 4.62
C ASP A 86 17.21 5.24 4.86
N ALA A 87 16.16 5.99 5.21
CA ALA A 87 16.28 7.40 5.53
C ALA A 87 17.17 7.61 6.76
N GLU A 88 17.03 6.78 7.80
CA GLU A 88 17.91 6.81 8.97
C GLU A 88 19.34 6.42 8.63
N ARG A 89 19.53 5.40 7.80
CA ARG A 89 20.86 4.95 7.37
C ARG A 89 21.56 6.03 6.54
N ALA A 90 20.84 6.74 5.68
CA ALA A 90 21.38 7.89 4.94
C ALA A 90 21.93 8.98 5.88
N VAL A 91 21.19 9.30 6.96
CA VAL A 91 21.63 10.26 7.99
C VAL A 91 22.85 9.76 8.76
N LYS A 92 22.89 8.46 9.08
CA LYS A 92 24.01 7.83 9.79
C LYS A 92 25.28 7.82 8.93
N VAL A 93 25.17 7.55 7.63
CA VAL A 93 26.32 7.45 6.71
C VAL A 93 26.94 8.82 6.44
N ASP A 94 26.13 9.84 6.18
CA ASP A 94 26.61 11.22 6.03
C ASP A 94 25.69 12.19 6.80
N PRO A 95 26.08 12.55 8.03
CA PRO A 95 25.36 13.53 8.84
C PRO A 95 25.27 14.94 8.19
N THR A 96 26.15 15.25 7.23
CA THR A 96 26.18 16.52 6.50
C THR A 96 25.29 16.54 5.27
N TYR A 97 24.96 15.36 4.72
CA TYR A 97 23.95 15.14 3.68
C TYR A 97 22.60 15.79 4.04
N VAL A 98 22.28 15.83 5.34
CA VAL A 98 21.08 16.49 5.89
C VAL A 98 21.28 17.98 6.21
N LYS A 99 22.51 18.44 6.50
CA LYS A 99 22.78 19.85 6.83
C LYS A 99 22.63 20.77 5.63
N VAL A 100 23.02 20.31 4.43
CA VAL A 100 22.79 21.04 3.17
C VAL A 100 21.29 21.10 2.84
N ALA A 101 20.57 19.98 3.03
CA ALA A 101 19.12 19.90 2.88
C ALA A 101 18.32 20.74 3.91
N LYS A 102 18.78 20.84 5.16
CA LYS A 102 18.12 21.66 6.20
C LYS A 102 18.29 23.16 5.99
N LYS A 103 19.41 23.59 5.38
CA LYS A 103 19.66 25.02 5.11
C LYS A 103 18.81 25.53 3.96
N ASN A 104 18.69 24.76 2.87
CA ASN A 104 17.84 25.10 1.73
C ASN A 104 17.12 23.83 1.19
N PRO A 105 15.97 23.45 1.78
CA PRO A 105 15.20 22.28 1.34
C PRO A 105 14.77 22.34 -0.12
N SER A 106 14.59 23.56 -0.65
CA SER A 106 14.10 23.86 -2.00
C SER A 106 15.16 23.77 -3.10
N ASP A 107 16.44 23.70 -2.72
CA ASP A 107 17.59 24.06 -3.58
C ASP A 107 18.40 22.83 -4.02
N THR A 108 18.04 21.65 -3.49
CA THR A 108 18.57 20.36 -3.95
C THR A 108 17.45 19.33 -4.06
N ASP A 109 17.49 18.50 -5.10
CA ASP A 109 16.54 17.39 -5.32
C ASP A 109 16.48 16.44 -4.10
N VAL A 110 17.63 16.24 -3.45
CA VAL A 110 17.79 15.44 -2.22
C VAL A 110 17.06 16.06 -1.03
N GLY A 111 17.14 17.39 -0.86
CA GLY A 111 16.50 18.10 0.25
C GLY A 111 14.98 18.03 0.20
N LYS A 112 14.41 18.11 -1.01
CA LYS A 112 12.97 17.93 -1.25
C LYS A 112 12.52 16.50 -0.90
N LYS A 113 13.25 15.49 -1.39
CA LYS A 113 12.94 14.07 -1.12
C LYS A 113 12.98 13.72 0.36
N LEU A 114 13.97 14.21 1.11
CA LEU A 114 14.09 13.98 2.55
C LEU A 114 12.99 14.68 3.36
N ALA A 115 12.61 15.90 2.98
CA ALA A 115 11.53 16.64 3.62
C ALA A 115 10.20 15.90 3.45
N GLU A 116 9.94 15.37 2.26
CA GLU A 116 8.73 14.60 1.95
C GLU A 116 8.66 13.30 2.75
N CYS A 117 9.77 12.52 2.81
CA CYS A 117 9.84 11.31 3.61
C CYS A 117 9.50 11.58 5.09
N LYS A 118 10.09 12.63 5.66
CA LYS A 118 9.85 13.01 7.07
C LYS A 118 8.44 13.52 7.31
N LYS A 119 7.86 14.23 6.35
CA LYS A 119 6.47 14.69 6.43
C LYS A 119 5.53 13.49 6.48
N ILE A 120 5.70 12.52 5.58
CA ILE A 120 4.89 11.31 5.52
C ILE A 120 5.03 10.49 6.82
N VAL A 121 6.26 10.25 7.29
CA VAL A 121 6.50 9.50 8.53
C VAL A 121 5.88 10.20 9.73
N LYS A 122 6.11 11.51 9.87
CA LYS A 122 5.57 12.29 10.98
C LYS A 122 4.06 12.37 10.94
N GLN A 123 3.45 12.39 9.74
CA GLN A 123 2.01 12.32 9.56
C GLN A 123 1.46 10.97 10.02
N ILE A 124 2.07 9.85 9.59
CA ILE A 124 1.70 8.50 10.04
C ILE A 124 1.85 8.36 11.57
N GLU A 125 2.93 8.88 12.15
CA GLU A 125 3.16 8.85 13.61
C GLU A 125 2.18 9.73 14.39
N PHE A 126 1.84 10.90 13.84
CA PHE A 126 0.90 11.85 14.44
C PHE A 126 -0.53 11.31 14.40
N GLU A 127 -0.94 10.72 13.28
CA GLU A 127 -2.24 10.06 13.13
C GLU A 127 -2.36 8.87 14.09
N LYS A 128 -1.31 8.04 14.23
CA LYS A 128 -1.22 7.00 15.28
C LYS A 128 -1.31 7.57 16.70
N ALA A 129 -0.82 8.79 16.94
CA ALA A 129 -0.76 9.40 18.27
C ALA A 129 -2.03 10.17 18.66
N ILE A 130 -2.85 10.61 17.70
CA ILE A 130 -4.14 11.29 17.93
C ILE A 130 -5.31 10.30 17.83
N GLU A 131 -5.02 9.00 17.94
CA GLU A 131 -6.02 7.95 17.98
C GLU A 131 -6.85 8.07 19.26
N VAL A 132 -7.85 8.93 19.22
CA VAL A 132 -8.91 9.04 20.22
C VAL A 132 -10.06 8.24 19.67
N ASP A 133 -10.50 7.26 20.46
CA ASP A 133 -11.70 6.46 20.20
C ASP A 133 -12.93 7.37 20.36
N SER A 134 -13.18 8.24 19.37
CA SER A 134 -14.34 9.10 19.38
C SER A 134 -15.53 8.26 18.95
N HIS A 135 -16.38 7.91 19.92
CA HIS A 135 -17.78 7.57 19.64
C HIS A 135 -18.43 8.78 18.96
N GLN A 136 -18.31 8.87 17.63
CA GLN A 136 -19.11 9.76 16.82
C GLN A 136 -20.52 9.19 16.77
N LYS A 137 -21.52 10.07 16.92
CA LYS A 137 -22.89 9.74 16.53
C LYS A 137 -22.88 9.37 15.06
N ASN A 138 -23.65 8.36 14.67
CA ASN A 138 -23.82 7.94 13.28
C ASN A 138 -24.15 9.17 12.43
N ILE A 139 -23.35 9.43 11.39
CA ILE A 139 -23.47 10.66 10.61
C ILE A 139 -24.79 10.71 9.85
N ALA A 140 -25.35 9.55 9.48
CA ALA A 140 -26.63 9.48 8.78
C ALA A 140 -27.79 9.99 9.64
N GLU A 141 -27.72 9.89 10.97
CA GLU A 141 -28.72 10.49 11.88
C GLU A 141 -28.70 12.03 11.85
N THR A 142 -27.63 12.64 11.35
CA THR A 142 -27.48 14.09 11.24
C THR A 142 -27.89 14.63 9.86
N MET A 143 -28.18 13.73 8.90
CA MET A 143 -28.52 14.07 7.52
C MET A 143 -30.02 13.85 7.27
N ASP A 144 -30.74 14.92 6.94
CA ASP A 144 -32.12 14.83 6.45
C ASP A 144 -32.10 14.70 4.92
N VAL A 145 -31.97 13.46 4.44
CA VAL A 145 -31.90 13.16 3.01
C VAL A 145 -33.22 13.47 2.30
N ASP A 146 -34.35 13.31 3.00
CA ASP A 146 -35.69 13.56 2.45
C ASP A 146 -35.96 15.05 2.21
N ALA A 147 -35.29 15.94 2.95
CA ALA A 147 -35.34 17.38 2.74
C ALA A 147 -34.49 17.87 1.56
N ILE A 148 -33.62 17.04 0.97
CA ILE A 148 -32.76 17.45 -0.14
C ILE A 148 -33.58 17.54 -1.43
N VAL A 149 -33.67 18.75 -1.96
CA VAL A 149 -34.34 19.02 -3.25
C VAL A 149 -33.32 18.92 -4.38
N VAL A 150 -33.55 18.00 -5.31
CA VAL A 150 -32.78 17.93 -6.56
C VAL A 150 -33.17 19.10 -7.46
N ASP A 151 -32.18 19.87 -7.93
CA ASP A 151 -32.41 20.99 -8.83
C ASP A 151 -33.19 20.54 -10.09
N PRO A 152 -34.27 21.22 -10.50
CA PRO A 152 -35.04 20.83 -11.69
C PRO A 152 -34.22 20.76 -12.99
N SER A 153 -33.10 21.48 -13.06
CA SER A 153 -32.17 21.45 -14.20
C SER A 153 -31.26 20.22 -14.22
N TYR A 154 -31.18 19.44 -13.14
CA TYR A 154 -30.39 18.22 -13.10
C TYR A 154 -30.99 17.14 -14.00
N SER A 155 -30.24 16.79 -15.04
CA SER A 155 -30.58 15.81 -16.07
C SER A 155 -29.79 14.49 -15.96
N GLY A 156 -29.03 14.30 -14.89
CA GLY A 156 -28.29 13.06 -14.64
C GLY A 156 -29.15 11.94 -14.05
N PRO A 157 -28.52 10.79 -13.73
CA PRO A 157 -29.18 9.60 -13.23
C PRO A 157 -29.95 9.85 -11.93
N LYS A 158 -31.14 9.24 -11.80
CA LYS A 158 -32.00 9.37 -10.61
C LYS A 158 -32.52 8.01 -10.17
N LEU A 159 -32.60 7.80 -8.86
CA LEU A 159 -33.24 6.60 -8.30
C LEU A 159 -34.72 6.57 -8.69
N ALA A 160 -35.21 5.39 -9.06
CA ALA A 160 -36.63 5.17 -9.31
C ALA A 160 -37.32 4.80 -7.99
N ASP A 161 -38.18 5.68 -7.48
CA ASP A 161 -38.89 5.51 -6.19
C ASP A 161 -37.94 5.19 -5.01
N GLY A 162 -36.75 5.80 -5.00
CA GLY A 162 -35.73 5.57 -3.98
C GLY A 162 -34.96 4.25 -4.10
N GLN A 163 -35.20 3.48 -5.17
CA GLN A 163 -34.55 2.20 -5.42
C GLN A 163 -33.46 2.30 -6.50
N ILE A 164 -32.40 1.51 -6.31
CA ILE A 164 -31.35 1.30 -7.30
C ILE A 164 -31.89 0.31 -8.33
N THR A 165 -31.94 0.71 -9.59
CA THR A 165 -32.38 -0.13 -10.73
C THR A 165 -31.22 -0.40 -11.70
N LYS A 166 -31.39 -1.37 -12.59
CA LYS A 166 -30.39 -1.67 -13.64
C LYS A 166 -30.20 -0.46 -14.56
N GLU A 167 -31.29 0.22 -14.87
CA GLU A 167 -31.33 1.44 -15.68
C GLU A 167 -30.56 2.58 -14.99
N PHE A 168 -30.80 2.79 -13.69
CA PHE A 168 -30.06 3.79 -12.91
C PHE A 168 -28.55 3.51 -12.91
N ILE A 169 -28.14 2.25 -12.72
CA ILE A 169 -26.72 1.85 -12.77
C ILE A 169 -26.15 2.10 -14.17
N ALA A 170 -26.86 1.74 -15.24
CA ALA A 170 -26.43 1.97 -16.62
C ALA A 170 -26.22 3.47 -16.91
N GLU A 171 -27.19 4.31 -16.53
CA GLU A 171 -27.09 5.77 -16.68
C GLU A 171 -25.92 6.35 -15.83
N MET A 172 -25.69 5.82 -14.62
CA MET A 172 -24.54 6.19 -13.80
C MET A 172 -23.21 5.87 -14.48
N MET A 173 -23.10 4.70 -15.12
CA MET A 173 -21.90 4.33 -15.87
C MET A 173 -21.71 5.24 -17.09
N GLU A 174 -22.75 5.54 -17.84
CA GLU A 174 -22.69 6.40 -19.03
C GLU A 174 -22.38 7.87 -18.72
N SER A 175 -22.91 8.40 -17.61
CA SER A 175 -22.71 9.79 -17.17
C SER A 175 -21.37 10.03 -16.47
N SER A 176 -20.66 8.95 -16.11
CA SER A 176 -19.36 9.04 -15.45
C SER A 176 -18.27 9.53 -16.43
N HIS A 177 -17.35 10.36 -15.93
CA HIS A 177 -16.28 10.96 -16.75
C HIS A 177 -15.46 9.90 -17.51
N PRO A 178 -14.81 10.23 -18.64
CA PRO A 178 -13.99 9.29 -19.44
C PRO A 178 -12.92 8.51 -18.66
N CYS A 179 -12.48 9.02 -17.50
CA CYS A 179 -11.55 8.31 -16.60
C CYS A 179 -12.19 7.14 -15.84
N ASN A 180 -13.51 7.10 -15.69
CA ASN A 180 -14.28 6.02 -15.05
C ASN A 180 -14.68 4.91 -16.03
N VAL A 181 -14.49 5.12 -17.34
CA VAL A 181 -14.81 4.17 -18.41
C VAL A 181 -14.11 2.83 -18.22
N ARG A 182 -12.93 2.80 -17.57
CA ARG A 182 -12.15 1.57 -17.35
C ARG A 182 -12.76 0.61 -16.34
N ILE A 183 -13.53 1.10 -15.37
CA ILE A 183 -14.31 0.24 -14.46
C ILE A 183 -15.56 -0.26 -15.22
N ASN A 184 -16.17 0.59 -16.03
CA ASN A 184 -17.42 0.30 -16.74
C ASN A 184 -17.24 -0.70 -17.90
N GLU A 185 -16.10 -0.69 -18.60
CA GLU A 185 -15.73 -1.69 -19.62
C GLU A 185 -15.59 -3.12 -19.05
N ARG A 186 -15.50 -3.26 -17.73
CA ARG A 186 -15.27 -4.54 -17.01
C ARG A 186 -16.48 -5.06 -16.27
N PHE A 187 -17.46 -4.19 -16.01
CA PHE A 187 -18.83 -4.60 -15.73
C PHE A 187 -19.57 -4.82 -17.05
N ASP A 188 -18.96 -5.59 -17.95
CA ASP A 188 -19.49 -5.94 -19.26
C ASP A 188 -20.94 -6.44 -19.10
N THR A 189 -21.89 -5.68 -19.66
CA THR A 189 -23.31 -6.00 -19.62
C THR A 189 -23.65 -7.18 -20.52
N ASP A 190 -22.74 -7.57 -21.42
CA ASP A 190 -23.03 -8.53 -22.49
C ASP A 190 -22.64 -9.98 -22.16
N ASN A 191 -21.69 -10.20 -21.23
CA ASN A 191 -21.34 -11.55 -20.73
C ASN A 191 -22.16 -11.99 -19.51
N PHE A 192 -23.03 -11.11 -19.05
CA PHE A 192 -23.88 -11.30 -17.90
C PHE A 192 -25.30 -11.53 -18.41
N SER A 193 -25.67 -12.80 -18.59
CA SER A 193 -27.08 -13.17 -18.54
C SER A 193 -27.58 -12.98 -17.10
N ARG A 194 -27.66 -11.71 -16.65
CA ARG A 194 -27.97 -11.27 -15.29
C ARG A 194 -29.40 -11.63 -14.94
N THR A 195 -29.56 -12.72 -14.20
CA THR A 195 -30.79 -13.00 -13.44
C THR A 195 -30.87 -12.06 -12.23
N GLU A 196 -32.06 -11.90 -11.62
CA GLU A 196 -32.30 -10.99 -10.49
C GLU A 196 -31.54 -11.36 -9.18
N ASP A 197 -30.80 -12.48 -9.17
CA ASP A 197 -30.16 -13.07 -7.99
C ASP A 197 -28.62 -12.85 -7.89
N ASP A 198 -28.00 -12.10 -8.81
CA ASP A 198 -26.54 -11.90 -8.81
C ASP A 198 -26.08 -10.87 -7.77
N VAL A 199 -25.49 -11.34 -6.66
CA VAL A 199 -24.97 -10.50 -5.55
C VAL A 199 -23.53 -10.08 -5.82
N ALA A 200 -23.29 -8.78 -6.01
CA ALA A 200 -21.95 -8.20 -5.96
C ALA A 200 -21.47 -8.14 -4.50
N ASN A 201 -20.32 -8.76 -4.23
CA ASN A 201 -19.72 -8.80 -2.90
C ASN A 201 -18.46 -7.93 -2.85
N ALA A 202 -18.38 -7.02 -1.88
CA ALA A 202 -17.20 -6.22 -1.60
C ALA A 202 -16.56 -6.69 -0.28
N ILE A 203 -15.23 -6.68 -0.22
CA ILE A 203 -14.47 -6.79 1.04
C ILE A 203 -13.73 -5.49 1.28
N VAL A 204 -13.47 -5.21 2.55
CA VAL A 204 -12.70 -4.04 2.93
C VAL A 204 -11.22 -4.24 2.59
N GLY A 205 -10.59 -3.21 2.03
CA GLY A 205 -9.15 -3.14 1.82
C GLY A 205 -8.50 -2.05 2.67
N ASN A 206 -7.17 -1.97 2.61
CA ASN A 206 -6.42 -1.00 3.40
C ASN A 206 -6.71 0.45 3.00
N HIS A 207 -7.14 0.70 1.75
CA HIS A 207 -7.48 2.04 1.27
C HIS A 207 -8.89 2.48 1.66
N GLU A 208 -9.74 1.59 2.17
CA GLU A 208 -11.04 1.92 2.77
C GLU A 208 -10.85 2.33 4.25
N THR A 209 -9.87 3.21 4.51
CA THR A 209 -9.54 3.77 5.82
C THR A 209 -9.20 5.26 5.72
N ASP A 210 -9.54 6.02 6.77
CA ASP A 210 -9.28 7.46 6.84
C ASP A 210 -7.82 7.82 6.60
N ASP A 211 -6.89 7.10 7.23
CA ASP A 211 -5.45 7.36 7.13
C ASP A 211 -4.98 7.27 5.67
N MET A 212 -5.46 6.26 4.93
CA MET A 212 -5.13 6.15 3.51
C MET A 212 -5.88 7.18 2.67
N ASN A 213 -7.13 7.50 2.99
CA ASN A 213 -7.93 8.45 2.23
C ASN A 213 -7.40 9.89 2.31
N LYS A 214 -6.91 10.30 3.49
CA LYS A 214 -6.25 11.59 3.75
C LYS A 214 -5.01 11.78 2.90
N VAL A 215 -4.19 10.73 2.79
CA VAL A 215 -2.88 10.79 2.13
C VAL A 215 -3.00 10.58 0.61
N TYR A 216 -3.87 9.68 0.16
CA TYR A 216 -3.92 9.22 -1.24
C TYR A 216 -5.03 9.86 -2.08
N GLY A 217 -5.72 10.86 -1.54
CA GLY A 217 -6.53 11.79 -2.32
C GLY A 217 -8.03 11.53 -2.36
N PHE A 218 -8.51 10.40 -1.84
CA PHE A 218 -9.96 10.11 -1.80
C PHE A 218 -10.71 11.14 -0.95
N GLU A 219 -10.21 11.50 0.23
CA GLU A 219 -10.83 12.56 1.05
C GLU A 219 -10.88 13.89 0.30
N GLY A 220 -9.75 14.28 -0.31
CA GLY A 220 -9.64 15.52 -1.07
C GLY A 220 -10.61 15.55 -2.26
N GLU A 221 -10.77 14.43 -2.96
CA GLU A 221 -11.69 14.31 -4.09
C GLU A 221 -13.16 14.41 -3.65
N VAL A 222 -13.55 13.69 -2.59
CA VAL A 222 -14.91 13.73 -2.06
C VAL A 222 -15.25 15.14 -1.58
N LYS A 223 -14.35 15.80 -0.83
CA LYS A 223 -14.55 17.18 -0.36
C LYS A 223 -14.62 18.19 -1.50
N ALA A 224 -13.89 17.97 -2.59
CA ALA A 224 -13.91 18.85 -3.76
C ALA A 224 -15.19 18.71 -4.60
N LYS A 225 -15.73 17.49 -4.73
CA LYS A 225 -16.93 17.19 -5.53
C LYS A 225 -18.24 17.32 -4.74
N TYR A 226 -18.18 17.10 -3.43
CA TYR A 226 -19.34 17.03 -2.54
C TYR A 226 -19.10 17.88 -1.28
N SER A 227 -18.89 17.25 -0.13
CA SER A 227 -18.76 17.93 1.17
C SER A 227 -17.94 17.09 2.15
N GLU A 228 -17.58 17.69 3.28
CA GLU A 228 -16.95 16.98 4.40
C GLU A 228 -17.87 15.91 5.00
N GLN A 229 -19.15 16.22 5.17
CA GLN A 229 -20.16 15.26 5.67
C GLN A 229 -20.28 14.02 4.76
N MET A 230 -20.15 14.19 3.44
CA MET A 230 -20.15 13.05 2.51
C MET A 230 -18.94 12.14 2.72
N PHE A 231 -17.77 12.71 3.01
CA PHE A 231 -16.58 11.92 3.32
C PHE A 231 -16.74 11.15 4.63
N GLU A 232 -17.29 11.78 5.68
CA GLU A 232 -17.61 11.11 6.94
C GLU A 232 -18.58 9.94 6.74
N LEU A 233 -19.57 10.08 5.85
CA LEU A 233 -20.48 9.00 5.48
C LEU A 233 -19.78 7.84 4.76
N PHE A 234 -18.85 8.13 3.84
CA PHE A 234 -18.02 7.09 3.22
C PHE A 234 -17.15 6.37 4.24
N SER A 235 -16.50 7.12 5.13
CA SER A 235 -15.67 6.58 6.21
C SER A 235 -16.46 5.61 7.09
N GLU A 236 -17.65 6.01 7.58
CA GLU A 236 -18.51 5.15 8.38
C GLU A 236 -18.94 3.90 7.59
N THR A 237 -19.33 4.08 6.32
CA THR A 237 -19.73 2.98 5.42
C THR A 237 -18.62 1.95 5.23
N PHE A 238 -17.36 2.40 5.05
CA PHE A 238 -16.22 1.51 4.88
C PHE A 238 -16.01 0.57 6.06
N THR A 239 -16.29 1.01 7.30
CA THR A 239 -16.20 0.13 8.49
C THR A 239 -17.21 -1.01 8.49
N THR A 240 -18.29 -0.90 7.71
CA THR A 240 -19.32 -1.93 7.62
C THR A 240 -18.97 -3.06 6.65
N LEU A 241 -18.01 -2.83 5.74
CA LEU A 241 -17.60 -3.81 4.73
C LEU A 241 -17.07 -5.09 5.38
N PRO A 242 -17.38 -6.28 4.83
CA PRO A 242 -16.83 -7.55 5.30
C PRO A 242 -15.30 -7.60 5.23
N LEU A 243 -14.67 -8.25 6.20
CA LEU A 243 -13.21 -8.47 6.21
C LEU A 243 -12.76 -9.59 5.26
N ALA A 244 -13.65 -10.55 4.98
CA ALA A 244 -13.33 -11.74 4.23
C ALA A 244 -14.60 -12.38 3.64
N HIS A 245 -14.43 -13.12 2.55
CA HIS A 245 -15.45 -14.03 2.01
C HIS A 245 -14.94 -15.47 2.00
N LEU A 246 -15.84 -16.42 2.25
CA LEU A 246 -15.53 -17.84 2.18
C LEU A 246 -16.40 -18.51 1.12
N ILE A 247 -15.81 -18.81 -0.03
CA ILE A 247 -16.50 -19.43 -1.17
C ILE A 247 -16.49 -20.96 -0.99
N ASN A 248 -17.67 -21.56 -1.10
CA ASN A 248 -17.89 -23.02 -0.99
C ASN A 248 -17.24 -23.66 0.25
N LYS A 249 -17.05 -22.89 1.32
CA LYS A 249 -16.33 -23.31 2.54
C LYS A 249 -14.87 -23.72 2.32
N LYS A 250 -14.30 -23.45 1.14
CA LYS A 250 -13.01 -23.96 0.70
C LYS A 250 -12.04 -22.91 0.21
N ILE A 251 -12.51 -21.74 -0.22
CA ILE A 251 -11.65 -20.67 -0.72
C ILE A 251 -11.89 -19.44 0.15
N LEU A 252 -10.87 -19.00 0.87
CA LEU A 252 -10.92 -17.78 1.67
C LEU A 252 -10.38 -16.62 0.84
N VAL A 253 -11.18 -15.57 0.71
CA VAL A 253 -10.84 -14.33 0.00
C VAL A 253 -10.67 -13.21 1.03
N VAL A 254 -9.52 -12.57 1.05
CA VAL A 254 -9.17 -11.42 1.91
C VAL A 254 -8.46 -10.35 1.07
N HIS A 255 -8.38 -9.12 1.53
CA HIS A 255 -7.60 -8.10 0.81
C HIS A 255 -6.09 -8.33 0.97
N GLY A 256 -5.60 -8.34 2.22
CA GLY A 256 -4.19 -8.50 2.54
C GLY A 256 -3.72 -9.94 2.65
N GLY A 257 -3.91 -10.55 3.83
CA GLY A 257 -3.40 -11.89 4.09
C GLY A 257 -3.62 -12.37 5.52
N LEU A 258 -2.76 -13.27 5.99
CA LEU A 258 -2.94 -14.00 7.25
C LEU A 258 -2.44 -13.24 8.48
N PHE A 259 -2.63 -13.86 9.64
CA PHE A 259 -2.50 -13.24 10.95
C PHE A 259 -1.12 -13.43 11.59
N SER A 260 -0.79 -12.54 12.53
CA SER A 260 0.40 -12.66 13.39
C SER A 260 0.33 -13.84 14.37
N ARG A 261 -0.88 -14.34 14.63
CA ARG A 261 -1.17 -15.47 15.52
C ARG A 261 -1.38 -16.76 14.74
N ASP A 262 -0.98 -17.87 15.35
CA ASP A 262 -1.14 -19.20 14.75
C ASP A 262 -2.52 -19.80 14.96
N ASP A 263 -3.25 -19.42 15.98
CA ASP A 263 -4.47 -20.10 16.43
C ASP A 263 -5.78 -19.56 15.83
N VAL A 264 -5.69 -18.60 14.90
CA VAL A 264 -6.87 -17.92 14.34
C VAL A 264 -7.79 -18.87 13.59
N THR A 265 -9.09 -18.76 13.89
CA THR A 265 -10.15 -19.56 13.27
C THR A 265 -11.13 -18.72 12.47
N LEU A 266 -11.85 -19.35 11.53
CA LEU A 266 -12.93 -18.71 10.78
C LEU A 266 -14.05 -18.17 11.70
N ASP A 267 -14.31 -18.83 12.83
CA ASP A 267 -15.30 -18.37 13.80
C ASP A 267 -14.85 -17.15 14.58
N GLU A 268 -13.54 -17.02 14.85
CA GLU A 268 -12.97 -15.79 15.40
C GLU A 268 -13.10 -14.63 14.41
N ILE A 269 -12.76 -14.84 13.14
CA ILE A 269 -12.89 -13.82 12.09
C ILE A 269 -14.35 -13.34 11.97
N ARG A 270 -15.32 -14.26 12.02
CA ARG A 270 -16.75 -13.91 11.95
C ARG A 270 -17.22 -13.07 13.14
N LYS A 271 -16.58 -13.20 14.30
CA LYS A 271 -16.94 -12.51 15.54
C LYS A 271 -16.21 -11.18 15.74
N ILE A 272 -15.36 -10.76 14.80
CA ILE A 272 -14.69 -9.47 14.88
C ILE A 272 -15.74 -8.35 14.82
N ASP A 273 -15.80 -7.58 15.90
CA ASP A 273 -16.58 -6.35 15.96
C ASP A 273 -15.82 -5.25 15.21
N ARG A 274 -16.27 -4.95 13.99
CA ARG A 274 -15.58 -4.08 13.03
C ARG A 274 -16.28 -2.74 12.78
N ILE A 275 -17.57 -2.63 13.09
CA ILE A 275 -18.37 -1.45 12.74
C ILE A 275 -17.88 -0.28 13.59
N GLY A 276 -17.54 0.84 12.94
CA GLY A 276 -16.99 2.03 13.60
C GLY A 276 -15.59 1.81 14.21
N LYS A 277 -14.91 0.69 13.89
CA LYS A 277 -13.58 0.37 14.43
C LYS A 277 -12.55 0.29 13.33
N LYS A 278 -11.30 0.52 13.74
CA LYS A 278 -10.14 0.33 12.88
C LYS A 278 -10.08 -1.11 12.37
N GLN A 279 -9.70 -1.24 11.10
CA GLN A 279 -9.50 -2.54 10.49
C GLN A 279 -8.35 -3.29 11.19
N PRO A 280 -8.48 -4.62 11.38
CA PRO A 280 -7.39 -5.44 11.89
C PRO A 280 -6.18 -5.43 10.94
N ASP A 281 -4.98 -5.44 11.53
CA ASP A 281 -3.74 -5.64 10.76
C ASP A 281 -3.76 -6.97 10.02
N HIS A 282 -3.31 -6.95 8.77
CA HIS A 282 -3.21 -8.11 7.90
C HIS A 282 -1.78 -8.29 7.39
N GLY A 283 -1.35 -9.55 7.26
CA GLY A 283 -0.01 -9.88 6.84
C GLY A 283 0.17 -9.90 5.32
N ASN A 284 1.43 -9.85 4.88
CA ASN A 284 1.87 -10.08 3.51
C ASN A 284 2.62 -11.42 3.38
N PRO A 285 2.50 -12.16 2.27
CA PRO A 285 3.24 -13.40 2.07
C PRO A 285 4.76 -13.13 1.99
N GLN A 286 5.56 -14.09 2.42
CA GLN A 286 7.01 -14.13 2.23
C GLN A 286 7.44 -15.49 1.68
N LEU A 287 8.55 -15.49 0.92
CA LEU A 287 9.07 -16.71 0.30
C LEU A 287 9.52 -17.76 1.33
N LEU A 288 10.14 -17.31 2.42
CA LEU A 288 10.74 -18.20 3.43
C LEU A 288 9.71 -18.61 4.49
N PRO A 289 9.85 -19.80 5.10
CA PRO A 289 9.02 -20.20 6.24
C PRO A 289 9.08 -19.24 7.42
N GLY A 290 8.03 -19.25 8.25
CA GLY A 290 7.91 -18.48 9.48
C GLY A 290 7.23 -17.12 9.29
N ARG A 291 7.44 -16.21 10.24
CA ARG A 291 6.97 -14.83 10.18
C ARG A 291 8.13 -13.86 10.22
N GLY A 292 7.96 -12.73 9.54
CA GLY A 292 8.91 -11.63 9.52
C GLY A 292 8.23 -10.28 9.76
N PRO A 293 8.98 -9.21 10.03
CA PRO A 293 8.43 -7.86 10.04
C PRO A 293 7.93 -7.49 8.64
N SER A 294 6.77 -6.82 8.57
CA SER A 294 6.23 -6.33 7.30
C SER A 294 7.14 -5.28 6.67
N LYS A 295 7.36 -5.42 5.36
CA LYS A 295 8.08 -4.43 4.53
C LYS A 295 7.39 -3.06 4.53
N ARG A 296 6.08 -3.04 4.79
CA ARG A 296 5.25 -1.84 4.89
C ARG A 296 5.45 -1.08 6.20
N GLY A 297 6.18 -1.64 7.18
CA GLY A 297 6.39 -1.05 8.50
C GLY A 297 5.22 -1.22 9.47
N VAL A 298 4.12 -1.84 9.02
CA VAL A 298 2.95 -2.21 9.82
C VAL A 298 2.50 -3.61 9.40
N GLY A 299 2.07 -4.43 10.36
CA GLY A 299 1.69 -5.83 10.16
C GLY A 299 2.87 -6.79 10.12
N ILE A 300 2.64 -7.98 9.57
CA ILE A 300 3.61 -9.08 9.51
C ILE A 300 3.83 -9.59 8.09
N GLN A 301 4.93 -10.29 7.86
CA GLN A 301 5.05 -11.22 6.74
C GLN A 301 4.80 -12.66 7.19
N PHE A 302 4.22 -13.51 6.35
CA PHE A 302 3.94 -14.92 6.66
C PHE A 302 4.38 -15.86 5.55
N GLY A 303 5.02 -16.96 5.94
CA GLY A 303 5.57 -17.97 5.03
C GLY A 303 4.57 -19.03 4.57
N PRO A 304 5.04 -19.97 3.72
CA PRO A 304 4.24 -21.09 3.22
C PRO A 304 3.75 -22.04 4.33
N ASP A 305 4.53 -22.24 5.38
CA ASP A 305 4.20 -23.05 6.56
C ASP A 305 3.03 -22.48 7.36
N ILE A 306 2.98 -21.15 7.51
CA ILE A 306 1.87 -20.43 8.17
C ILE A 306 0.59 -20.57 7.35
N THR A 307 0.70 -20.42 6.02
CA THR A 307 -0.42 -20.59 5.10
C THR A 307 -0.99 -21.99 5.17
N GLU A 308 -0.13 -23.00 5.04
CA GLU A 308 -0.53 -24.40 5.12
C GLU A 308 -1.20 -24.75 6.45
N SER A 309 -0.64 -24.26 7.57
CA SER A 309 -1.17 -24.52 8.90
C SER A 309 -2.56 -23.90 9.10
N PHE A 310 -2.74 -22.65 8.66
CA PHE A 310 -4.03 -21.96 8.75
C PHE A 310 -5.11 -22.65 7.91
N LEU A 311 -4.80 -22.97 6.65
CA LEU A 311 -5.70 -23.63 5.72
C LEU A 311 -6.13 -25.00 6.24
N LYS A 312 -5.16 -25.81 6.70
CA LYS A 312 -5.42 -27.13 7.28
C LYS A 312 -6.30 -27.05 8.53
N ARG A 313 -6.02 -26.11 9.44
CA ARG A 313 -6.83 -25.93 10.67
C ARG A 313 -8.28 -25.61 10.35
N ASN A 314 -8.50 -24.74 9.36
CA ASN A 314 -9.82 -24.23 9.03
C ASN A 314 -10.53 -25.01 7.92
N ASN A 315 -9.95 -26.12 7.45
CA ASN A 315 -10.47 -26.95 6.35
C ASN A 315 -10.69 -26.17 5.03
N ILE A 316 -9.79 -25.23 4.76
CA ILE A 316 -9.77 -24.38 3.55
C ILE A 316 -8.70 -24.95 2.60
N ASP A 317 -8.95 -24.87 1.30
CA ASP A 317 -8.05 -25.41 0.27
C ASP A 317 -7.17 -24.32 -0.35
N LEU A 318 -7.68 -23.08 -0.46
CA LEU A 318 -7.00 -21.97 -1.11
C LEU A 318 -7.25 -20.63 -0.39
N LEU A 319 -6.19 -19.82 -0.27
CA LEU A 319 -6.26 -18.40 0.09
C LEU A 319 -6.13 -17.56 -1.19
N ILE A 320 -7.10 -16.67 -1.44
CA ILE A 320 -7.03 -15.64 -2.47
C ILE A 320 -6.88 -14.28 -1.78
N ARG A 321 -5.96 -13.46 -2.30
CA ARG A 321 -5.70 -12.11 -1.81
C ARG A 321 -5.46 -11.10 -2.93
N SER A 322 -5.49 -9.81 -2.61
CA SER A 322 -5.08 -8.70 -3.50
C SER A 322 -3.98 -7.88 -2.85
N HIS A 323 -3.92 -6.55 -2.84
CA HIS A 323 -3.00 -5.71 -2.04
C HIS A 323 -1.52 -5.53 -2.49
N GLU A 324 -0.98 -6.29 -3.46
CA GLU A 324 0.38 -6.00 -4.00
C GLU A 324 0.40 -6.11 -5.52
N VAL A 325 1.01 -5.13 -6.19
CA VAL A 325 1.14 -5.11 -7.65
C VAL A 325 2.08 -6.22 -8.15
N LYS A 326 1.67 -6.92 -9.20
CA LYS A 326 2.40 -8.00 -9.88
C LYS A 326 2.34 -7.80 -11.38
N GLU A 327 3.43 -8.11 -12.07
CA GLU A 327 3.62 -7.85 -13.50
C GLU A 327 2.54 -8.51 -14.38
N ASN A 328 2.22 -9.79 -14.11
CA ASN A 328 1.23 -10.54 -14.87
C ASN A 328 -0.20 -10.39 -14.36
N GLY A 329 -0.48 -9.45 -13.45
CA GLY A 329 -1.80 -9.31 -12.82
C GLY A 329 -2.10 -10.32 -11.72
N TYR A 330 -1.40 -11.45 -11.69
CA TYR A 330 -1.54 -12.45 -10.64
C TYR A 330 -0.21 -13.11 -10.29
N VAL A 331 -0.16 -13.76 -9.14
CA VAL A 331 0.90 -14.72 -8.81
C VAL A 331 0.33 -15.84 -7.94
N VAL A 332 0.86 -17.05 -8.14
CA VAL A 332 0.58 -18.20 -7.29
C VAL A 332 1.81 -18.48 -6.44
N GLU A 333 1.64 -18.40 -5.12
CA GLU A 333 2.68 -18.51 -4.12
C GLU A 333 2.36 -19.68 -3.15
N HIS A 334 3.30 -19.96 -2.25
CA HIS A 334 3.15 -20.94 -1.17
C HIS A 334 2.66 -22.32 -1.66
N ASN A 335 3.32 -22.85 -2.70
CA ASN A 335 3.03 -24.17 -3.27
C ASN A 335 1.58 -24.32 -3.77
N GLY A 336 1.01 -23.25 -4.35
CA GLY A 336 -0.35 -23.30 -4.91
C GLY A 336 -1.46 -22.99 -3.90
N LYS A 337 -1.11 -22.64 -2.66
CA LYS A 337 -2.08 -22.44 -1.57
C LYS A 337 -2.41 -20.97 -1.30
N CYS A 338 -1.65 -20.04 -1.87
CA CYS A 338 -1.88 -18.61 -1.78
C CYS A 338 -1.83 -18.01 -3.18
N ALA A 339 -2.95 -17.47 -3.66
CA ALA A 339 -3.03 -16.77 -4.93
C ALA A 339 -3.26 -15.29 -4.68
N LEU A 340 -2.54 -14.46 -5.43
CA LEU A 340 -2.72 -13.01 -5.46
C LEU A 340 -3.30 -12.62 -6.81
N ILE A 341 -4.34 -11.78 -6.79
CA ILE A 341 -5.00 -11.25 -7.97
C ILE A 341 -5.03 -9.71 -7.89
N ASN A 342 -4.63 -9.05 -8.98
CA ASN A 342 -4.72 -7.61 -9.18
C ASN A 342 -5.67 -7.30 -10.32
N ILE A 343 -6.62 -6.40 -10.01
CA ILE A 343 -7.74 -6.04 -10.88
C ILE A 343 -7.56 -4.63 -11.46
N THR A 344 -6.51 -3.91 -11.05
CA THR A 344 -6.14 -2.59 -11.57
C THR A 344 -5.00 -2.75 -12.59
N PRO A 345 -5.25 -2.61 -13.90
CA PRO A 345 -4.16 -2.43 -14.83
C PRO A 345 -3.58 -1.02 -14.62
N ASP A 346 -2.31 -0.86 -14.94
CA ASP A 346 -1.70 0.44 -15.21
C ASP A 346 -1.89 1.43 -14.07
N LEU A 347 -1.50 1.02 -12.86
CA LEU A 347 -1.62 1.74 -11.60
C LEU A 347 -0.72 3.00 -11.57
N GLN A 348 -0.90 3.97 -12.49
CA GLN A 348 0.06 5.06 -12.80
C GLN A 348 1.55 4.63 -12.95
N LEU A 349 1.81 3.33 -12.92
CA LEU A 349 3.06 2.66 -13.20
C LEU A 349 3.06 2.49 -14.71
N SER A 350 4.13 2.91 -15.38
CA SER A 350 4.20 2.93 -16.86
C SER A 350 4.36 1.53 -17.48
N TYR A 351 3.70 0.52 -16.92
CA TYR A 351 3.63 -0.85 -17.40
C TYR A 351 2.22 -1.17 -17.79
N GLN A 352 2.08 -1.89 -18.90
CA GLN A 352 0.94 -2.78 -19.13
C GLN A 352 1.02 -3.91 -18.09
N THR A 353 0.32 -3.77 -16.97
CA THR A 353 0.06 -4.92 -16.10
C THR A 353 -1.18 -5.61 -16.65
N PHE A 354 -1.09 -6.92 -16.84
CA PHE A 354 -2.26 -7.71 -17.21
C PHE A 354 -3.23 -7.75 -16.03
N GLU A 355 -4.52 -7.86 -16.32
CA GLU A 355 -5.55 -8.07 -15.31
C GLU A 355 -5.79 -9.56 -15.14
N ALA A 356 -6.14 -9.97 -13.92
CA ALA A 356 -6.67 -11.30 -13.66
C ALA A 356 -7.99 -11.15 -12.89
N VAL A 357 -9.00 -11.94 -13.26
CA VAL A 357 -10.30 -12.04 -12.59
C VAL A 357 -10.47 -13.47 -12.10
#